data_AF-A0A1X7V322-F1
#
_entry.id   AF-A0A1X7V322-F1
#
_cell.length_a   1.000
_cell.length_b   1.000
_cell.length_c   1.000
_cell.angle_alpha   90.00
_cell.angle_beta   90.00
_cell.angle_gamma   90.00
#
_symmetry.space_group_name_H-M   'P 1'
#
loop_
_entity.id
_entity.type
_entity.pdbx_description
1 polymer ?
#
loop_
_entity_poly.entity_id
_entity_poly.type
_entity_poly.pdbx_seq_one_letter_code
_entity_poly.pdbx_strand_id
1 'polypeptide(L)'
;GKNEVSLEFHQNDTAAVSLMEMRFHVPTTGTDGEEDPVQSFHDKVQAKADILQATGNAIASFTEMHCLTPRGRYTIKVYPTFLGAHGKTFDYKIPFSSITRLFMLPHNDGRHLFLVLGLDPPIRQGQTRYPFFILQLENDETCELTLAMSEEDLKEKYGGKLTQEMEGPLMEVFARLMKVLVGKKLMVPGSFKNNNGQNAVACSCKATAGFLYPLEKGFMFVHKPALFIKFEDIANVNFARMASGGVSRSFDFDIETREGVVHHFSSLM
;
A
#
# COMPACT_ATOMS: atom_id res chain seq x y z
N GLY A 1 -10.46 2.56 21.84
CA GLY A 1 -10.75 3.78 22.61
C GLY A 1 -9.75 3.96 23.73
N LYS A 2 -9.80 5.06 24.51
CA LYS A 2 -8.89 5.31 25.65
C LYS A 2 -8.89 4.18 26.70
N ASN A 3 -10.01 3.46 26.81
CA ASN A 3 -10.19 2.32 27.72
C ASN A 3 -10.65 1.06 26.97
N GLU A 4 -10.29 0.92 25.69
CA GLU A 4 -10.68 -0.27 24.91
C GLU A 4 -9.48 -0.88 24.22
N VAL A 5 -9.37 -2.20 24.33
CA VAL A 5 -8.43 -3.01 23.57
C VAL A 5 -9.18 -3.65 22.42
N SER A 6 -8.79 -3.32 21.19
CA SER A 6 -9.29 -3.97 19.98
C SER A 6 -8.34 -5.10 19.58
N LEU A 7 -8.87 -6.30 19.39
CA LEU A 7 -8.19 -7.44 18.80
C LEU A 7 -8.76 -7.69 17.40
N GLU A 8 -7.91 -7.61 16.39
CA GLU A 8 -8.27 -7.92 15.01
C GLU A 8 -7.78 -9.33 14.65
N PHE A 9 -8.64 -10.12 14.03
CA PHE A 9 -8.40 -11.51 13.67
C PHE A 9 -8.36 -11.66 12.15
N HIS A 10 -7.38 -12.42 11.67
CA HIS A 10 -7.29 -12.76 10.26
C HIS A 10 -8.48 -13.61 9.84
N GLN A 11 -9.09 -13.26 8.72
CA GLN A 11 -10.16 -14.06 8.12
C GLN A 11 -9.63 -15.45 7.78
N ASN A 12 -10.39 -16.48 8.15
CA ASN A 12 -10.10 -17.86 7.77
C ASN A 12 -11.03 -18.28 6.63
N ASP A 13 -10.50 -18.35 5.42
CA ASP A 13 -11.26 -18.68 4.21
C ASP A 13 -11.81 -20.12 4.21
N THR A 14 -11.32 -20.99 5.10
CA THR A 14 -11.83 -22.37 5.25
C THR A 14 -12.98 -22.49 6.25
N ALA A 15 -13.28 -21.43 7.00
CA ALA A 15 -14.31 -21.43 8.03
C ALA A 15 -15.55 -20.67 7.57
N ALA A 16 -16.72 -21.30 7.69
CA ALA A 16 -18.00 -20.68 7.33
C ALA A 16 -18.33 -19.44 8.18
N VAL A 17 -17.84 -19.40 9.42
CA VAL A 17 -17.93 -18.25 10.32
C VAL A 17 -16.53 -17.94 10.83
N SER A 18 -16.07 -16.71 10.59
CA SER A 18 -14.78 -16.21 11.07
C SER A 18 -15.01 -15.03 12.01
N LEU A 19 -14.44 -15.10 13.22
CA LEU A 19 -14.33 -13.94 14.09
C LEU A 19 -13.37 -12.94 13.45
N MET A 20 -13.79 -11.67 13.31
CA MET A 20 -13.01 -10.65 12.58
C MET A 20 -12.41 -9.61 13.52
N GLU A 21 -13.19 -9.15 14.51
CA GLU A 21 -12.76 -8.15 15.48
C GLU A 21 -13.44 -8.44 16.82
N MET A 22 -12.71 -8.27 17.91
CA MET A 22 -13.25 -8.27 19.27
C MET A 22 -12.75 -7.03 20.00
N ARG A 23 -13.63 -6.35 20.74
CA ARG A 23 -13.23 -5.23 21.60
C ARG A 23 -13.52 -5.53 23.05
N PHE A 24 -12.51 -5.33 23.89
CA PHE A 24 -12.64 -5.39 25.33
C PHE A 24 -12.65 -3.98 25.89
N HIS A 25 -13.57 -3.70 26.80
CA HIS A 25 -13.45 -2.54 27.67
C HIS A 25 -12.55 -2.90 28.85
N VAL A 26 -11.49 -2.13 29.07
CA VAL A 26 -10.57 -2.30 30.21
C VAL A 26 -10.90 -1.23 31.24
N PRO A 27 -11.49 -1.59 32.39
CA PRO A 27 -11.84 -0.63 33.43
C PRO A 27 -10.57 0.05 33.98
N THR A 28 -10.53 1.37 33.97
CA THR A 28 -9.50 2.16 34.65
C THR A 28 -9.93 2.35 36.11
N THR A 29 -9.89 1.28 36.90
CA THR A 29 -10.22 1.36 38.34
C THR A 29 -9.04 1.91 39.11
N GLY A 30 -8.98 3.23 39.32
CA GLY A 30 -8.29 3.89 40.43
C GLY A 30 -6.83 3.53 40.72
N THR A 31 -6.09 2.93 39.78
CA THR A 31 -4.68 2.60 39.97
C THR A 31 -3.84 3.82 39.64
N ASP A 32 -3.35 4.49 40.69
CA ASP A 32 -2.18 5.39 40.66
C ASP A 32 -0.89 4.61 40.34
N GLY A 33 -0.92 3.81 39.27
CA GLY A 33 0.21 3.01 38.78
C GLY A 33 0.74 3.60 37.48
N GLU A 34 2.06 3.59 37.31
CA GLU A 34 2.76 4.12 36.13
C GLU A 34 2.46 3.36 34.82
N GLU A 35 1.90 2.14 34.90
CA GLU A 35 1.60 1.31 33.73
C GLU A 35 0.15 1.49 33.23
N ASP A 36 0.01 1.76 31.93
CA ASP A 36 -1.28 1.80 31.25
C ASP A 36 -1.93 0.39 31.23
N PRO A 37 -3.06 0.17 31.93
CA PRO A 37 -3.70 -1.15 32.01
C PRO A 37 -4.21 -1.64 30.65
N VAL A 38 -4.53 -0.73 29.71
CA VAL A 38 -4.91 -1.08 28.34
C VAL A 38 -3.71 -1.69 27.61
N GLN A 39 -2.55 -1.03 27.70
CA GLN A 39 -1.31 -1.50 27.08
C GLN A 39 -0.85 -2.83 27.71
N SER A 40 -0.85 -2.95 29.03
CA SER A 40 -0.47 -4.19 29.73
C SER A 40 -1.36 -5.38 29.34
N PHE A 41 -2.67 -5.16 29.18
CA PHE A 41 -3.58 -6.20 28.72
C PHE A 41 -3.30 -6.58 27.26
N HIS A 42 -3.12 -5.59 26.39
CA HIS A 42 -2.78 -5.81 24.98
C HIS A 42 -1.50 -6.64 24.84
N ASP A 43 -0.43 -6.27 25.54
CA ASP A 43 0.87 -6.95 25.47
C ASP A 43 0.80 -8.38 26.00
N LYS A 44 0.01 -8.64 27.06
CA LYS A 44 -0.21 -10.00 27.58
C LYS A 44 -0.97 -10.88 26.59
N VAL A 45 -2.00 -10.34 25.95
CA VAL A 45 -2.76 -11.07 24.92
C VAL A 45 -1.86 -11.33 23.73
N GLN A 46 -1.09 -10.34 23.28
CA GLN A 46 -0.18 -10.47 22.16
C GLN A 46 0.93 -11.48 22.45
N ALA A 47 1.56 -11.44 23.63
CA ALA A 47 2.58 -12.42 24.01
C ALA A 47 2.03 -13.85 24.07
N LYS A 48 0.76 -14.06 24.44
CA LYS A 48 0.11 -15.38 24.41
C LYS A 48 -0.35 -15.79 23.01
N ALA A 49 -0.77 -14.84 22.19
CA ALA A 49 -1.15 -15.07 20.80
C ALA A 49 0.07 -15.32 19.90
N ASP A 50 1.20 -14.65 20.15
CA ASP A 50 2.48 -14.82 19.46
C ASP A 50 3.04 -16.23 19.62
N ILE A 51 2.77 -16.89 20.75
CA ILE A 51 3.13 -18.31 20.96
C ILE A 51 2.43 -19.22 19.93
N LEU A 52 1.27 -18.81 19.40
CA LEU A 52 0.52 -19.52 18.36
C LEU A 52 0.74 -18.94 16.95
N GLN A 53 1.18 -17.67 16.82
CA GLN A 53 1.49 -16.99 15.56
C GLN A 53 2.97 -17.02 15.18
N ALA A 54 3.74 -18.03 15.62
CA ALA A 54 5.03 -18.40 15.02
C ALA A 54 4.84 -18.89 13.56
N THR A 55 4.32 -18.02 12.70
CA THR A 55 4.10 -18.24 11.28
C THR A 55 5.38 -17.91 10.52
N GLY A 56 6.40 -18.74 10.77
CA GLY A 56 7.68 -18.73 10.04
C GLY A 56 8.59 -17.54 10.33
N ASN A 57 9.87 -17.70 10.00
CA ASN A 57 10.83 -16.60 10.05
C ASN A 57 10.60 -15.67 8.86
N ALA A 58 10.68 -14.35 9.08
CA ALA A 58 10.66 -13.39 7.99
C ALA A 58 11.89 -13.58 7.09
N ILE A 59 11.68 -13.59 5.77
CA ILE A 59 12.72 -13.67 4.75
C ILE A 59 13.51 -12.36 4.71
N ALA A 60 12.83 -11.23 4.87
CA ALA A 60 13.42 -9.89 4.82
C ALA A 60 12.65 -8.93 5.74
N SER A 61 13.31 -7.86 6.18
CA SER A 61 12.70 -6.81 6.99
C SER A 61 13.20 -5.44 6.54
N PHE A 62 12.27 -4.51 6.33
CA PHE A 62 12.52 -3.12 5.98
C PHE A 62 11.89 -2.23 7.05
N THR A 63 12.68 -1.42 7.73
CA THR A 63 12.22 -0.59 8.85
C THR A 63 11.84 0.81 8.40
N GLU A 64 10.97 1.49 9.14
CA GLU A 64 10.62 2.90 8.92
C GLU A 64 10.10 3.25 7.51
N MET A 65 9.46 2.30 6.84
CA MET A 65 8.94 2.50 5.48
C MET A 65 7.78 3.51 5.51
N HIS A 66 7.90 4.60 4.73
CA HIS A 66 6.88 5.64 4.65
C HIS A 66 5.68 5.17 3.82
N CYS A 67 4.54 4.98 4.47
CA CYS A 67 3.30 4.61 3.82
C CYS A 67 2.34 5.80 3.78
N LEU A 68 1.85 6.11 2.58
CA LEU A 68 0.84 7.15 2.35
C LEU A 68 -0.58 6.62 2.53
N THR A 69 -0.80 5.32 2.34
CA THR A 69 -2.10 4.68 2.46
C THR A 69 -1.94 3.21 2.82
N PRO A 70 -2.40 2.76 4.01
CA PRO A 70 -2.82 3.56 5.16
C PRO A 70 -1.68 4.45 5.67
N ARG A 71 -1.99 5.68 6.08
CA ARG A 71 -0.94 6.66 6.42
C ARG A 71 -0.20 6.23 7.69
N GLY A 72 1.12 6.09 7.60
CA GLY A 72 1.97 5.76 8.74
C GLY A 72 3.40 5.42 8.34
N ARG A 73 4.24 5.14 9.35
CA ARG A 73 5.53 4.48 9.19
C ARG A 73 5.37 3.04 9.63
N TYR A 74 5.86 2.11 8.80
CA TYR A 74 5.70 0.68 9.04
C TYR A 74 7.05 -0.02 8.94
N THR A 75 7.27 -0.99 9.82
CA THR A 75 8.27 -2.04 9.59
C THR A 75 7.63 -3.11 8.72
N ILE A 76 8.11 -3.24 7.49
CA ILE A 76 7.65 -4.24 6.54
C ILE A 76 8.49 -5.51 6.70
N LYS A 77 7.87 -6.58 7.17
CA LYS A 77 8.43 -7.93 7.20
C LYS A 77 7.86 -8.76 6.05
N VAL A 78 8.74 -9.42 5.33
CA VAL A 78 8.37 -10.23 4.17
C VAL A 78 8.45 -11.70 4.56
N TYR A 79 7.35 -12.42 4.44
CA TYR A 79 7.24 -13.85 4.71
C TYR A 79 7.04 -14.62 3.39
N PRO A 80 7.15 -15.96 3.38
CA PRO A 80 6.99 -16.73 2.14
C PRO A 80 5.66 -16.53 1.41
N THR A 81 4.57 -16.25 2.14
CA THR A 81 3.21 -16.18 1.56
C THR A 81 2.49 -14.85 1.80
N PHE A 82 3.08 -13.94 2.57
CA PHE A 82 2.46 -12.67 2.93
C PHE A 82 3.49 -11.59 3.28
N LEU A 83 3.05 -10.34 3.23
CA LEU A 83 3.76 -9.17 3.73
C LEU A 83 3.12 -8.73 5.05
N GLY A 84 3.90 -8.64 6.11
CA GLY A 84 3.50 -8.02 7.38
C GLY A 84 3.94 -6.57 7.40
N ALA A 85 3.01 -5.63 7.54
CA ALA A 85 3.30 -4.21 7.76
C ALA A 85 2.98 -3.87 9.21
N HIS A 86 4.02 -3.75 10.03
CA HIS A 86 3.89 -3.48 11.46
C HIS A 86 4.03 -2.00 11.75
N GLY A 87 2.97 -1.37 12.23
CA GLY A 87 2.92 0.06 12.53
C GLY A 87 2.89 0.32 14.03
N LYS A 88 2.96 1.60 14.42
CA LYS A 88 2.82 1.97 15.85
C LYS A 88 1.44 1.65 16.43
N THR A 89 0.40 1.72 15.60
CA THR A 89 -1.01 1.62 16.04
C THR A 89 -1.76 0.49 15.36
N PHE A 90 -1.40 0.16 14.12
CA PHE A 90 -2.09 -0.83 13.32
C PHE A 90 -1.06 -1.70 12.62
N ASP A 91 -1.34 -2.99 12.60
CA ASP A 91 -0.57 -3.99 11.88
C ASP A 91 -1.43 -4.57 10.76
N TYR A 92 -0.83 -4.81 9.61
CA TYR A 92 -1.51 -5.44 8.48
C TYR A 92 -0.77 -6.68 8.04
N LYS A 93 -1.51 -7.78 7.87
CA LYS A 93 -1.05 -8.95 7.15
C LYS A 93 -1.66 -8.95 5.75
N ILE A 94 -0.82 -8.85 4.74
CA ILE A 94 -1.22 -8.77 3.34
C ILE A 94 -0.76 -10.06 2.64
N PRO A 95 -1.65 -11.06 2.47
CA PRO A 95 -1.32 -12.24 1.68
C PRO A 95 -0.88 -11.86 0.27
N PHE A 96 0.15 -12.50 -0.28
CA PHE A 96 0.55 -12.22 -1.65
C PHE A 96 -0.54 -12.57 -2.67
N SER A 97 -1.42 -13.52 -2.33
CA SER A 97 -2.60 -13.86 -3.12
C SER A 97 -3.60 -12.72 -3.25
N SER A 98 -3.70 -11.80 -2.27
CA SER A 98 -4.59 -10.64 -2.35
C SER A 98 -4.01 -9.48 -3.15
N ILE A 99 -2.71 -9.52 -3.46
CA ILE A 99 -2.07 -8.48 -4.26
C ILE A 99 -2.39 -8.73 -5.75
N THR A 100 -3.31 -7.94 -6.28
CA THR A 100 -3.77 -8.05 -7.67
C THR A 100 -2.85 -7.33 -8.64
N ARG A 101 -2.20 -6.25 -8.20
CA ARG A 101 -1.43 -5.33 -9.04
C ARG A 101 -0.25 -4.73 -8.29
N LEU A 102 0.85 -4.50 -9.02
CA LEU A 102 2.03 -3.79 -8.55
C LEU A 102 2.29 -2.61 -9.48
N PHE A 103 2.45 -1.41 -8.93
CA PHE A 103 2.83 -0.21 -9.69
C PHE A 103 4.09 0.41 -9.09
N MET A 104 4.96 0.92 -9.96
CA MET A 104 6.13 1.70 -9.60
C MET A 104 6.06 3.01 -10.39
N LEU A 105 5.74 4.11 -9.70
CA LEU A 105 5.33 5.38 -10.30
C LEU A 105 6.27 6.51 -9.83
N PRO A 106 7.05 7.14 -10.72
CA PRO A 106 7.98 8.20 -10.35
C PRO A 106 7.22 9.47 -9.95
N HIS A 107 7.58 10.06 -8.82
CA HIS A 107 7.02 11.35 -8.41
C HIS A 107 7.52 12.46 -9.34
N ASN A 108 6.69 13.48 -9.57
CA ASN A 108 7.05 14.65 -10.38
C ASN A 108 8.17 15.52 -9.77
N ASP A 109 8.65 15.22 -8.56
CA ASP A 109 9.72 16.00 -7.90
C ASP A 109 11.12 15.46 -8.24
N GLY A 110 11.19 14.32 -8.93
CA GLY A 110 12.44 13.64 -9.29
C GLY A 110 13.18 13.00 -8.12
N ARG A 111 12.64 13.05 -6.89
CA ARG A 111 13.28 12.55 -5.67
C ARG A 111 12.59 11.35 -5.08
N HIS A 112 11.29 11.22 -5.29
CA HIS A 112 10.53 10.12 -4.73
C HIS A 112 9.95 9.20 -5.80
N LEU A 113 9.55 8.03 -5.35
CA LEU A 113 8.80 7.06 -6.12
C LEU A 113 7.66 6.50 -5.28
N PHE A 114 6.50 6.30 -5.90
CA PHE A 114 5.39 5.58 -5.31
C PHE A 114 5.42 4.12 -5.71
N LEU A 115 5.47 3.22 -4.72
CA LEU A 115 5.19 1.81 -4.94
C LEU A 115 3.77 1.51 -4.45
N VAL A 116 2.91 1.06 -5.37
CA VAL A 116 1.49 0.82 -5.07
C VAL A 116 1.14 -0.66 -5.23
N LEU A 117 0.59 -1.25 -4.17
CA LEU A 117 0.04 -2.60 -4.16
C LEU A 117 -1.49 -2.48 -4.27
N GLY A 118 -2.08 -2.98 -5.35
CA GLY A 118 -3.53 -3.14 -5.46
C GLY A 118 -3.98 -4.39 -4.72
N LEU A 119 -4.99 -4.26 -3.85
CA LEU A 119 -5.41 -5.29 -2.90
C LEU A 119 -6.86 -5.70 -3.13
N ASP A 120 -7.10 -7.00 -3.28
CA ASP A 120 -8.42 -7.61 -3.31
C ASP A 120 -8.40 -8.94 -2.53
N PRO A 121 -9.08 -9.03 -1.37
CA PRO A 121 -9.87 -7.99 -0.74
C PRO A 121 -9.01 -6.82 -0.19
N PRO A 122 -9.61 -5.63 -0.01
CA PRO A 122 -8.92 -4.49 0.60
C PRO A 122 -8.60 -4.77 2.08
N ILE A 123 -7.46 -4.27 2.57
CA ILE A 123 -7.19 -4.24 4.02
C ILE A 123 -8.13 -3.26 4.72
N ARG A 124 -8.39 -3.50 6.00
CA ARG A 124 -9.34 -2.70 6.79
C ARG A 124 -8.65 -2.03 7.96
N GLN A 125 -9.18 -0.88 8.34
CA GLN A 125 -8.84 -0.18 9.57
C GLN A 125 -10.15 0.36 10.16
N GLY A 126 -10.70 -0.36 11.13
CA GLY A 126 -12.08 -0.18 11.56
C GLY A 126 -13.06 -0.30 10.38
N GLN A 127 -13.86 0.75 10.12
CA GLN A 127 -14.81 0.76 9.00
C GLN A 127 -14.18 1.12 7.65
N THR A 128 -12.97 1.70 7.65
CA THR A 128 -12.30 2.14 6.42
C THR A 128 -11.68 0.95 5.71
N ARG A 129 -11.83 0.91 4.39
CA ARG A 129 -11.21 -0.10 3.51
C ARG A 129 -10.17 0.56 2.62
N TYR A 130 -8.99 -0.05 2.52
CA TYR A 130 -7.91 0.40 1.66
C TYR A 130 -7.67 -0.64 0.55
N PRO A 131 -8.20 -0.39 -0.67
CA PRO A 131 -7.93 -1.23 -1.84
C PRO A 131 -6.52 -1.04 -2.39
N PHE A 132 -5.75 -0.10 -1.84
CA PHE A 132 -4.36 0.14 -2.20
C PHE A 132 -3.51 0.30 -0.96
N PHE A 133 -2.31 -0.29 -0.98
CA PHE A 133 -1.24 0.00 -0.05
C PHE A 133 -0.14 0.78 -0.78
N ILE A 134 0.24 1.96 -0.31
CA ILE A 134 1.07 2.91 -1.06
C ILE A 134 2.27 3.31 -0.23
N LEU A 135 3.46 2.92 -0.68
CA LEU A 135 4.73 3.37 -0.14
C LEU A 135 5.26 4.54 -0.94
N GLN A 136 5.87 5.50 -0.25
CA GLN A 136 6.70 6.54 -0.86
C GLN A 136 8.14 6.27 -0.47
N LEU A 137 8.98 6.03 -1.47
CA LEU A 137 10.41 5.72 -1.30
C LEU A 137 11.23 6.88 -1.85
N GLU A 138 12.39 7.12 -1.25
CA GLU A 138 13.38 8.09 -1.72
C GLU A 138 14.29 7.43 -2.77
N ASN A 139 14.65 8.18 -3.82
CA ASN A 139 15.42 7.64 -4.95
C ASN A 139 16.88 7.36 -4.59
N ASP A 140 17.42 8.10 -3.62
CA ASP A 140 18.79 8.02 -3.11
C ASP A 140 18.94 7.08 -1.91
N GLU A 141 17.84 6.54 -1.38
CA GLU A 141 17.87 5.55 -0.31
C GLU A 141 18.38 4.21 -0.85
N THR A 142 19.41 3.68 -0.21
CA THR A 142 20.00 2.37 -0.53
C THR A 142 19.79 1.41 0.62
N CYS A 143 19.79 0.11 0.32
CA CYS A 143 19.74 -0.91 1.36
C CYS A 143 20.62 -2.10 1.01
N GLU A 144 21.21 -2.68 2.05
CA GLU A 144 21.81 -4.01 2.04
C GLU A 144 20.84 -4.96 2.74
N LEU A 145 20.52 -6.07 2.07
CA LEU A 145 19.54 -7.03 2.53
C LEU A 145 20.09 -8.45 2.39
N THR A 146 20.20 -9.15 3.52
CA THR A 146 20.46 -10.59 3.56
C THR A 146 19.15 -11.33 3.76
N LEU A 147 18.71 -12.07 2.75
CA LEU A 147 17.53 -12.91 2.83
C LEU A 147 17.78 -14.09 3.80
N ALA A 148 16.83 -14.32 4.71
CA ALA A 148 16.88 -15.45 5.64
C ALA A 148 16.45 -16.78 4.96
N MET A 149 17.12 -17.12 3.85
CA MET A 149 16.92 -18.34 3.06
C MET A 149 18.26 -18.80 2.48
N SER A 150 18.48 -20.13 2.37
CA SER A 150 19.71 -20.64 1.72
C SER A 150 19.66 -20.43 0.21
N GLU A 151 20.84 -20.44 -0.43
CA GLU A 151 20.94 -20.34 -1.88
C GLU A 151 20.22 -21.49 -2.61
N GLU A 152 20.25 -22.72 -2.07
CA GLU A 152 19.53 -23.85 -2.67
C GLU A 152 18.02 -23.60 -2.68
N ASP A 153 17.47 -23.15 -1.55
CA ASP A 153 16.06 -22.82 -1.38
C ASP A 153 15.61 -21.70 -2.32
N LEU A 154 16.43 -20.65 -2.47
CA LEU A 154 16.18 -19.54 -3.38
C LEU A 154 16.20 -20.00 -4.84
N LYS A 155 17.11 -20.91 -5.19
CA LYS A 155 17.21 -21.48 -6.53
C LYS A 155 16.02 -22.39 -6.85
N GLU A 156 15.63 -23.25 -5.92
CA GLU A 156 14.50 -24.17 -6.09
C GLU A 156 13.16 -23.42 -6.17
N LYS A 157 12.90 -22.49 -5.24
CA LYS A 157 11.60 -21.81 -5.14
C LYS A 157 11.45 -20.64 -6.12
N TYR A 158 12.53 -19.90 -6.37
CA TYR A 158 12.47 -18.65 -7.15
C TYR A 158 13.30 -18.67 -8.43
N GLY A 159 13.90 -19.80 -8.78
CA GLY A 159 14.62 -19.98 -10.04
C GLY A 159 15.82 -19.05 -10.20
N GLY A 160 16.48 -18.69 -9.10
CA GLY A 160 17.64 -17.79 -9.11
C GLY A 160 17.32 -16.32 -9.39
N LYS A 161 16.04 -15.92 -9.36
CA LYS A 161 15.63 -14.51 -9.50
C LYS A 161 15.94 -13.65 -8.27
N LEU A 162 16.18 -14.30 -7.14
CA LEU A 162 16.62 -13.71 -5.88
C LEU A 162 17.95 -14.32 -5.49
N THR A 163 18.81 -13.49 -4.91
CA THR A 163 20.12 -13.85 -4.35
C THR A 163 20.04 -13.66 -2.85
N GLN A 164 20.82 -14.44 -2.09
CA GLN A 164 20.80 -14.35 -0.63
C GLN A 164 21.21 -12.97 -0.14
N GLU A 165 22.23 -12.39 -0.75
CA GLU A 165 22.63 -11.00 -0.53
C GLU A 165 22.12 -10.13 -1.68
N MET A 166 21.52 -8.99 -1.33
CA MET A 166 20.99 -8.01 -2.26
C MET A 166 21.39 -6.62 -1.77
N GLU A 167 22.04 -5.85 -2.63
CA GLU A 167 22.42 -4.46 -2.36
C GLU A 167 21.98 -3.59 -3.53
N GLY A 168 21.62 -2.34 -3.23
CA GLY A 168 21.33 -1.32 -4.23
C GLY A 168 20.31 -0.30 -3.74
N PRO A 169 19.71 0.47 -4.66
CA PRO A 169 18.61 1.37 -4.32
C PRO A 169 17.46 0.59 -3.67
N LEU A 170 16.94 1.09 -2.53
CA LEU A 170 15.89 0.44 -1.75
C LEU A 170 14.68 0.11 -2.63
N MET A 171 14.29 1.05 -3.50
CA MET A 171 13.19 0.86 -4.42
C MET A 171 13.38 -0.34 -5.36
N GLU A 172 14.59 -0.56 -5.87
CA GLU A 172 14.88 -1.64 -6.81
C GLU A 172 14.93 -2.98 -6.09
N VAL A 173 15.60 -3.03 -4.94
CA VAL A 173 15.67 -4.22 -4.06
C VAL A 173 14.27 -4.64 -3.64
N PHE A 174 13.47 -3.72 -3.11
CA PHE A 174 12.11 -3.98 -2.66
C PHE A 174 11.18 -4.36 -3.82
N ALA A 175 11.21 -3.63 -4.93
CA ALA A 175 10.37 -3.93 -6.09
C ALA A 175 10.71 -5.28 -6.73
N ARG A 176 12.01 -5.65 -6.78
CA ARG A 176 12.46 -6.98 -7.24
C ARG A 176 11.91 -8.07 -6.35
N LEU A 177 12.02 -7.91 -5.03
CA LEU A 177 11.50 -8.86 -4.05
C LEU A 177 9.98 -9.05 -4.22
N MET A 178 9.22 -7.96 -4.25
CA MET A 178 7.76 -8.01 -4.43
C MET A 178 7.36 -8.62 -5.78
N LYS A 179 8.05 -8.28 -6.87
CA LYS A 179 7.77 -8.85 -8.20
C LYS A 179 7.94 -10.36 -8.22
N VAL A 180 8.98 -10.88 -7.56
CA VAL A 180 9.25 -12.33 -7.52
C VAL A 180 8.27 -13.04 -6.60
N LEU A 181 8.07 -12.55 -5.38
CA LEU A 181 7.23 -13.21 -4.37
C LEU A 181 5.75 -13.16 -4.71
N VAL A 182 5.27 -12.05 -5.26
CA VAL A 182 3.87 -11.89 -5.66
C VAL A 182 3.60 -12.51 -7.03
N GLY A 183 4.63 -12.66 -7.88
CA GLY A 183 4.48 -13.24 -9.22
C GLY A 183 3.66 -12.39 -10.20
N LYS A 184 3.54 -11.07 -9.95
CA LYS A 184 2.80 -10.12 -10.80
C LYS A 184 3.78 -9.19 -11.52
N LYS A 185 3.41 -8.75 -12.74
CA LYS A 185 4.18 -7.76 -13.50
C LYS A 185 4.15 -6.42 -12.74
N LEU A 186 5.33 -5.84 -12.52
CA LEU A 186 5.47 -4.47 -12.06
C LEU A 186 5.09 -3.50 -13.19
N MET A 187 4.05 -2.72 -13.00
CA MET A 187 3.58 -1.71 -13.95
C MET A 187 4.31 -0.40 -13.72
N VAL A 188 4.96 0.10 -14.76
CA VAL A 188 5.64 1.40 -14.80
C VAL A 188 4.93 2.29 -15.82
N PRO A 189 5.10 3.63 -15.75
CA PRO A 189 4.58 4.51 -16.80
C PRO A 189 5.11 4.12 -18.18
N GLY A 190 4.25 4.28 -19.19
CA GLY A 190 4.62 4.05 -20.59
C GLY A 190 5.33 5.26 -21.22
N SER A 191 5.09 5.46 -22.50
CA SER A 191 5.67 6.57 -23.28
C SER A 191 5.06 7.94 -23.00
N PHE A 192 3.98 8.02 -22.20
CA PHE A 192 3.34 9.29 -21.87
C PHE A 192 4.33 10.24 -21.17
N LYS A 193 4.37 11.48 -21.67
CA LYS A 193 5.13 12.59 -21.12
C LYS A 193 4.27 13.85 -21.14
N ASN A 194 4.17 14.54 -20.01
CA ASN A 194 3.55 15.87 -19.94
C ASN A 194 4.45 16.94 -20.57
N ASN A 195 3.99 18.20 -20.59
CA ASN A 195 4.74 19.33 -21.17
C ASN A 195 6.15 19.55 -20.53
N ASN A 196 6.36 19.06 -19.31
CA ASN A 196 7.63 19.16 -18.59
C ASN A 196 8.46 17.86 -18.65
N GLY A 197 8.09 16.89 -19.48
CA GLY A 197 8.80 15.61 -19.61
C GLY A 197 8.57 14.63 -18.47
N GLN A 198 7.54 14.83 -17.64
CA GLN A 198 7.20 13.95 -16.51
C GLN A 198 6.12 12.93 -16.91
N ASN A 199 6.02 11.83 -16.17
CA ASN A 199 5.10 10.73 -16.48
C ASN A 199 3.69 10.88 -15.89
N ALA A 200 3.42 11.96 -15.15
CA ALA A 200 2.11 12.23 -14.57
C ALA A 200 1.68 13.68 -14.73
N VAL A 201 0.37 13.89 -14.68
CA VAL A 201 -0.25 15.21 -14.63
C VAL A 201 -0.66 15.50 -13.19
N ALA A 202 -0.19 16.62 -12.64
CA ALA A 202 -0.63 17.11 -11.35
C ALA A 202 -2.07 17.60 -11.47
N CYS A 203 -2.95 17.13 -10.59
CA CYS A 203 -4.37 17.48 -10.59
C CYS A 203 -4.99 17.23 -9.22
N SER A 204 -6.25 17.56 -9.07
CA SER A 204 -7.05 17.25 -7.88
C SER A 204 -8.08 16.19 -8.22
N CYS A 205 -8.22 15.19 -7.36
CA CYS A 205 -9.37 14.29 -7.37
C CYS A 205 -10.15 14.52 -6.09
N LYS A 206 -11.44 14.83 -6.19
CA LYS A 206 -12.22 15.41 -5.08
C LYS A 206 -11.52 16.68 -4.56
N ALA A 207 -11.37 16.84 -3.25
CA ALA A 207 -10.73 18.00 -2.63
C ALA A 207 -9.23 17.81 -2.35
N THR A 208 -8.58 16.81 -2.98
CA THR A 208 -7.20 16.41 -2.67
C THR A 208 -6.32 16.42 -3.91
N ALA A 209 -5.19 17.12 -3.81
CA ALA A 209 -4.17 17.16 -4.84
C ALA A 209 -3.44 15.81 -4.94
N GLY A 210 -3.03 15.46 -6.16
CA GLY A 210 -2.30 14.24 -6.46
C GLY A 210 -1.80 14.22 -7.89
N PHE A 211 -1.51 13.01 -8.37
CA PHE A 211 -0.92 12.77 -9.67
C PHE A 211 -1.72 11.73 -10.42
N LEU A 212 -2.15 12.07 -11.64
CA LEU A 212 -2.78 11.16 -12.58
C LEU A 212 -1.71 10.62 -13.54
N TYR A 213 -1.53 9.30 -13.55
CA TYR A 213 -0.61 8.59 -14.43
C TYR A 213 -1.40 7.89 -15.53
N PRO A 214 -1.28 8.33 -16.80
CA PRO A 214 -1.68 7.53 -17.95
C PRO A 214 -0.72 6.35 -18.12
N LEU A 215 -1.21 5.13 -17.90
CA LEU A 215 -0.45 3.88 -18.05
C LEU A 215 -0.86 3.16 -19.34
N GLU A 216 -0.23 2.02 -19.65
CA GLU A 216 -0.53 1.24 -20.87
C GLU A 216 -1.99 0.73 -20.94
N LYS A 217 -2.62 0.47 -19.78
CA LYS A 217 -3.93 -0.21 -19.70
C LYS A 217 -4.93 0.50 -18.79
N GLY A 218 -4.64 1.71 -18.34
CA GLY A 218 -5.49 2.42 -17.40
C GLY A 218 -4.90 3.73 -16.90
N PHE A 219 -5.70 4.48 -16.16
CA PHE A 219 -5.27 5.62 -15.39
C PHE A 219 -5.07 5.23 -13.93
N MET A 220 -3.98 5.68 -13.33
CA MET A 220 -3.72 5.54 -11.89
C MET A 220 -3.62 6.92 -11.26
N PHE A 221 -4.49 7.24 -10.31
CA PHE A 221 -4.38 8.46 -9.51
C PHE A 221 -3.88 8.12 -8.11
N VAL A 222 -2.89 8.86 -7.63
CA VAL A 222 -2.30 8.71 -6.28
C VAL A 222 -2.14 10.06 -5.59
N HIS A 223 -2.14 10.13 -4.25
CA HIS A 223 -2.29 9.02 -3.31
C HIS A 223 -3.65 8.98 -2.58
N LYS A 224 -4.44 10.07 -2.60
CA LYS A 224 -5.69 10.16 -1.83
C LYS A 224 -6.81 10.78 -2.66
N PRO A 225 -7.94 10.07 -2.89
CA PRO A 225 -8.03 8.61 -2.84
C PRO A 225 -7.09 7.99 -3.88
N ALA A 226 -6.63 6.76 -3.69
CA ALA A 226 -5.99 6.04 -4.78
C ALA A 226 -7.03 5.37 -5.67
N LEU A 227 -6.89 5.53 -6.98
CA LEU A 227 -7.85 5.06 -7.97
C LEU A 227 -7.10 4.45 -9.15
N PHE A 228 -7.50 3.24 -9.57
CA PHE A 228 -7.05 2.65 -10.81
C PHE A 228 -8.25 2.39 -11.72
N ILE A 229 -8.31 3.06 -12.86
CA ILE A 229 -9.40 2.97 -13.83
C ILE A 229 -8.82 2.34 -15.09
N LYS A 230 -9.23 1.11 -15.42
CA LYS A 230 -8.72 0.46 -16.64
C LYS A 230 -9.37 1.05 -17.87
N PHE A 231 -8.65 1.08 -18.98
CA PHE A 231 -9.22 1.55 -20.26
C PHE A 231 -10.39 0.70 -20.75
N GLU A 232 -10.39 -0.60 -20.46
CA GLU A 232 -11.51 -1.50 -20.82
C GLU A 232 -12.82 -1.13 -20.11
N ASP A 233 -12.72 -0.51 -18.94
CA ASP A 233 -13.86 -0.11 -18.10
C ASP A 233 -14.38 1.29 -18.47
N ILE A 234 -13.68 2.04 -19.35
CA ILE A 234 -14.07 3.40 -19.74
C ILE A 234 -15.13 3.35 -20.85
N ALA A 235 -16.18 4.17 -20.69
CA ALA A 235 -17.20 4.41 -21.70
C ALA A 235 -16.83 5.64 -22.54
N ASN A 236 -16.52 6.77 -21.90
CA ASN A 236 -16.09 7.99 -22.55
C ASN A 236 -15.22 8.84 -21.62
N VAL A 237 -14.61 9.87 -22.19
CA VAL A 237 -13.88 10.91 -21.44
C VAL A 237 -14.33 12.29 -21.90
N ASN A 238 -14.37 13.25 -20.99
CA ASN A 238 -14.77 14.62 -21.28
C ASN A 238 -13.75 15.62 -20.75
N PHE A 239 -13.58 16.73 -21.48
CA PHE A 239 -12.69 17.83 -21.12
C PHE A 239 -13.50 19.10 -20.94
N ALA A 240 -13.47 19.68 -19.74
CA ALA A 240 -14.17 20.93 -19.45
C ALA A 240 -13.17 22.05 -19.16
N ARG A 241 -13.38 23.23 -19.75
CA ARG A 241 -12.65 24.43 -19.37
C ARG A 241 -13.37 25.10 -18.20
N MET A 242 -12.62 25.54 -17.17
CA MET A 242 -13.20 26.39 -16.14
C MET A 242 -13.72 27.70 -16.75
N ALA A 243 -15.03 27.81 -16.85
CA ALA A 243 -15.72 28.98 -17.40
C ALA A 243 -15.90 30.06 -16.31
N SER A 244 -14.81 30.64 -15.82
CA SER A 244 -14.90 31.79 -14.90
C SER A 244 -13.60 32.60 -14.81
N GLY A 245 -13.43 33.56 -15.73
CA GLY A 245 -12.85 34.89 -15.48
C GLY A 245 -11.40 35.05 -15.01
N GLY A 246 -10.65 33.97 -14.76
CA GLY A 246 -9.25 34.01 -14.33
C GLY A 246 -8.27 33.53 -15.41
N VAL A 247 -7.05 34.07 -15.41
CA VAL A 247 -5.91 33.71 -16.30
C VAL A 247 -5.39 32.27 -16.04
N SER A 248 -6.08 31.47 -15.24
CA SER A 248 -5.70 30.08 -14.97
C SER A 248 -5.91 29.24 -16.23
N ARG A 249 -4.81 28.71 -16.79
CA ARG A 249 -4.81 27.84 -17.98
C ARG A 249 -5.15 26.38 -17.65
N SER A 250 -5.97 26.14 -16.63
CA SER A 250 -6.34 24.79 -16.20
C SER A 250 -7.60 24.28 -16.88
N PHE A 251 -7.75 22.96 -16.94
CA PHE A 251 -8.96 22.28 -17.39
C PHE A 251 -9.28 21.10 -16.47
N ASP A 252 -10.52 20.62 -16.55
CA ASP A 252 -10.98 19.44 -15.85
C ASP A 252 -11.10 18.27 -16.83
N PHE A 253 -10.86 17.07 -16.34
CA PHE A 253 -10.87 15.82 -17.06
C PHE A 253 -11.77 14.82 -16.35
N ASP A 254 -12.87 14.46 -17.01
CA ASP A 254 -13.82 13.47 -16.52
C ASP A 254 -13.63 12.14 -17.22
N ILE A 255 -13.68 11.06 -16.45
CA ILE A 255 -13.72 9.69 -16.96
C ILE A 255 -15.03 9.05 -16.53
N GLU A 256 -15.89 8.72 -17.49
CA GLU A 256 -17.10 7.94 -17.25
C GLU A 256 -16.83 6.46 -17.54
N THR A 257 -17.05 5.62 -16.55
CA THR A 257 -16.94 4.16 -16.69
C THR A 257 -18.22 3.58 -17.32
N ARG A 258 -18.12 2.37 -17.87
CA ARG A 258 -19.26 1.64 -18.44
C ARG A 258 -20.35 1.29 -17.42
N GLU A 259 -20.02 1.35 -16.13
CA GLU A 259 -20.97 1.18 -15.02
C GLU A 259 -21.65 2.49 -14.61
N GLY A 260 -21.38 3.60 -15.30
CA GLY A 260 -21.97 4.92 -15.02
C GLY A 260 -21.29 5.68 -13.88
N VAL A 261 -20.16 5.20 -13.36
CA VAL A 261 -19.36 5.93 -12.37
C VAL A 261 -18.51 6.99 -13.08
N VAL A 262 -18.62 8.25 -12.65
CA VAL A 262 -17.83 9.37 -13.17
C VAL A 262 -16.70 9.73 -12.19
N HIS A 263 -15.47 9.74 -12.69
CA HIS A 263 -14.29 10.20 -11.97
C HIS A 263 -13.87 11.57 -12.48
N HIS A 264 -14.02 12.59 -11.63
CA HIS A 264 -13.67 13.98 -11.93
C HIS A 264 -12.24 14.28 -11.43
N PHE A 265 -11.38 14.71 -12.36
CA PHE A 265 -10.06 15.24 -12.07
C PHE A 265 -10.04 16.72 -12.47
N SER A 266 -9.75 17.60 -11.52
CA SER A 266 -9.76 19.05 -11.74
C SER A 266 -8.38 19.68 -11.66
N SER A 267 -8.28 20.91 -12.16
CA SER A 267 -7.05 21.71 -12.09
C SER A 267 -5.86 21.05 -12.80
N LEU A 268 -6.09 20.35 -13.92
CA LEU A 268 -5.01 19.84 -14.77
C LEU A 268 -4.33 21.04 -15.45
N MET A 269 -3.01 21.05 -15.46
CA MET A 269 -2.16 22.07 -16.11
C MET A 269 -1.28 21.47 -17.19
#